data_AF-A0A9E3NS21-F1
#
_entry.id   AF-A0A9E3NS21-F1
#
_cell.length_a   1.000
_cell.length_b   1.000
_cell.length_c   1.000
_cell.angle_alpha   90.00
_cell.angle_beta   90.00
_cell.angle_gamma   90.00
#
_symmetry.space_group_name_H-M   'P 1'
#
loop_
_entity.id
_entity.type
_entity.pdbx_description
1 polymer ?
#
loop_
_entity_poly.entity_id
_entity_poly.type
_entity_poly.pdbx_seq_one_letter_code
_entity_poly.pdbx_strand_id
1 'polypeptide(L)' 'MSKTRSEVLDESRKKGIVAAGSTAGAVAAGVLLAPVAGAVAAVPAAYFAWKWWKHRAENGIRF' A
#
# COMPACT_ATOMS: atom_id res chain seq x y z
N MET A 1 0.15 23.63 11.22
CA MET A 1 -1.26 23.20 11.32
C MET A 1 -1.29 21.68 11.27
N SER A 2 -1.89 21.02 12.26
CA SER A 2 -2.17 19.58 12.17
C SER A 2 -3.24 19.35 11.10
N LYS A 3 -3.14 18.24 10.36
CA LYS A 3 -4.16 17.86 9.37
C LYS A 3 -5.49 17.61 10.07
N THR A 4 -6.57 17.96 9.40
CA THR A 4 -7.93 17.60 9.82
C THR A 4 -8.18 16.10 9.69
N ARG A 5 -9.20 15.58 10.38
CA ARG A 5 -9.51 14.15 10.33
C ARG A 5 -9.86 13.68 8.92
N SER A 6 -10.59 14.48 8.15
CA SER A 6 -10.95 14.17 6.76
C SER A 6 -9.72 14.08 5.86
N GLU A 7 -8.75 14.99 6.01
CA GLU A 7 -7.50 14.94 5.25
C GLU A 7 -6.67 13.70 5.56
N VAL A 8 -6.61 13.30 6.84
CA VAL A 8 -5.92 12.06 7.27
C VAL A 8 -6.58 10.81 6.68
N LEU A 9 -7.90 10.79 6.60
CA LEU A 9 -8.67 9.69 5.99
C LEU A 9 -8.50 9.64 4.47
N ASP A 10 -8.53 10.80 3.79
CA ASP A 10 -8.27 10.89 2.35
C ASP A 10 -6.85 10.44 2.00
N GLU A 11 -5.86 10.86 2.78
CA GLU A 11 -4.48 10.39 2.64
C GLU A 11 -4.37 8.88 2.86
N SER A 12 -5.07 8.34 3.86
CA SER A 12 -5.11 6.90 4.11
C SER A 12 -5.72 6.14 2.93
N ARG A 13 -6.78 6.68 2.31
CA ARG A 13 -7.42 6.10 1.13
C ARG A 13 -6.46 6.08 -0.07
N LYS A 14 -5.78 7.19 -0.34
CA LYS A 14 -4.76 7.29 -1.41
C LYS A 14 -3.62 6.30 -1.21
N LYS A 15 -3.07 6.21 0.01
CA LYS A 15 -2.05 5.22 0.37
C LYS A 15 -2.57 3.78 0.19
N GLY A 16 -3.84 3.52 0.54
CA GLY A 16 -4.47 2.22 0.37
C GLY A 16 -4.60 1.81 -1.09
N ILE A 17 -4.98 2.74 -1.98
CA ILE A 17 -5.04 2.48 -3.43
C ILE A 17 -3.66 2.13 -3.98
N VAL A 18 -2.60 2.85 -3.57
CA VAL A 18 -1.22 2.54 -4.01
C VAL A 18 -0.76 1.18 -3.48
N ALA A 19 -1.03 0.88 -2.20
CA ALA A 19 -0.72 -0.42 -1.60
C ALA A 19 -1.44 -1.57 -2.31
N ALA A 20 -2.74 -1.43 -2.58
CA ALA A 20 -3.53 -2.42 -3.28
C ALA A 20 -3.06 -2.60 -4.74
N GLY A 21 -2.85 -1.51 -5.47
CA GLY A 21 -2.40 -1.53 -6.86
C GLY A 21 -1.01 -2.16 -7.02
N SER A 22 -0.05 -1.79 -6.17
CA SER A 22 1.29 -2.40 -6.18
C SER A 22 1.28 -3.87 -5.82
N THR A 23 0.44 -4.28 -4.84
CA THR A 23 0.26 -5.69 -4.48
C THR A 23 -0.34 -6.49 -5.63
N ALA A 24 -1.42 -6.00 -6.25
CA ALA A 24 -2.03 -6.63 -7.41
C ALA A 24 -1.04 -6.73 -8.59
N GLY A 25 -0.26 -5.67 -8.83
CA GLY A 25 0.79 -5.66 -9.84
C GLY A 25 1.88 -6.71 -9.59
N ALA A 26 2.32 -6.88 -8.33
CA ALA A 26 3.31 -7.90 -7.98
C ALA A 26 2.78 -9.32 -8.19
N VAL A 27 1.52 -9.59 -7.82
CA VAL A 27 0.86 -10.88 -8.09
C VAL A 27 0.75 -11.11 -9.59
N ALA A 28 0.27 -10.13 -10.36
CA ALA A 28 0.16 -10.23 -11.80
C ALA A 28 1.52 -10.48 -12.47
N ALA A 29 2.59 -9.82 -12.03
CA ALA A 29 3.95 -10.07 -12.52
C ALA A 29 4.41 -11.51 -12.23
N GLY A 30 4.12 -12.02 -11.03
CA GLY A 30 4.43 -13.39 -10.64
C GLY A 30 3.72 -14.45 -11.49
N VAL A 31 2.46 -14.20 -11.82
CA VAL A 31 1.61 -15.12 -12.59
C VAL A 31 1.85 -15.03 -14.09
N LEU A 32 1.94 -13.82 -14.64
CA LEU A 32 1.95 -13.57 -16.09
C LEU A 32 3.35 -13.54 -16.70
N LEU A 33 4.39 -13.20 -15.92
CA LEU A 33 5.76 -13.10 -16.42
C LEU A 33 6.62 -14.25 -15.91
N ALA A 34 6.89 -14.27 -14.60
CA ALA A 34 7.66 -15.32 -13.94
C ALA A 34 7.62 -15.12 -12.41
N PRO A 35 7.80 -16.19 -11.60
CA PRO A 35 7.89 -16.08 -10.14
C PRO A 35 8.96 -15.08 -9.67
N VAL A 36 10.11 -15.03 -10.35
CA VAL A 36 11.20 -14.09 -10.02
C VAL A 36 10.78 -12.63 -10.24
N ALA A 37 10.03 -12.34 -11.31
CA ALA A 37 9.51 -11.00 -11.56
C ALA A 37 8.51 -10.57 -10.45
N GLY A 38 7.64 -11.49 -10.03
CA GLY A 38 6.75 -11.28 -8.89
C GLY A 38 7.52 -11.02 -7.59
N ALA A 39 8.58 -11.78 -7.32
CA ALA A 39 9.41 -11.59 -6.13
C ALA A 39 10.10 -10.21 -6.10
N VAL A 40 10.62 -9.76 -7.25
CA VAL A 40 11.21 -8.41 -7.35
C VAL A 40 10.14 -7.33 -7.17
N ALA A 41 8.97 -7.48 -7.80
CA ALA A 41 7.85 -6.54 -7.66
C ALA A 41 7.23 -6.54 -6.25
N ALA A 42 7.38 -7.63 -5.49
CA ALA A 42 6.89 -7.72 -4.11
C ALA A 42 7.62 -6.77 -3.15
N VAL A 43 8.86 -6.37 -3.45
CA VAL A 43 9.64 -5.45 -2.60
C VAL A 43 8.95 -4.08 -2.48
N PRO A 44 8.65 -3.34 -3.57
CA PRO A 44 7.92 -2.08 -3.46
C PRO A 44 6.48 -2.28 -2.96
N ALA A 45 5.82 -3.39 -3.30
CA ALA A 45 4.47 -3.69 -2.79
C ALA A 45 4.45 -3.80 -1.26
N ALA A 46 5.40 -4.52 -0.67
CA ALA A 46 5.56 -4.65 0.77
C ALA A 46 5.85 -3.29 1.43
N TYR A 47 6.69 -2.46 0.81
CA TYR A 47 6.97 -1.11 1.32
C TYR A 47 5.71 -0.23 1.36
N PHE A 48 4.91 -0.21 0.29
CA PHE A 48 3.68 0.59 0.26
C PHE A 48 2.60 0.05 1.19
N ALA A 49 2.46 -1.26 1.29
CA ALA A 49 1.57 -1.89 2.27
C ALA A 49 1.95 -1.52 3.70
N TRP A 50 3.24 -1.62 4.06
CA TRP A 50 3.74 -1.20 5.37
C TRP A 50 3.52 0.29 5.62
N LYS A 51 3.80 1.16 4.64
CA LYS A 51 3.61 2.60 4.75
C LYS A 51 2.13 2.98 4.96
N TRP A 52 1.21 2.29 4.29
CA TRP A 52 -0.22 2.48 4.48
C TRP A 52 -0.68 2.00 5.86
N TRP A 53 -0.22 0.83 6.28
CA TRP A 53 -0.53 0.27 7.60
C TRP A 53 -0.01 1.16 8.74
N LYS A 54 1.25 1.59 8.67
CA LYS A 54 1.87 2.50 9.63
C LYS A 54 1.09 3.81 9.73
N HIS A 55 0.67 4.38 8.59
CA HIS A 55 -0.18 5.58 8.58
C HIS A 55 -1.51 5.34 9.31
N ARG A 56 -2.18 4.20 9.12
CA ARG A 56 -3.41 3.89 9.86
C ARG A 56 -3.15 3.76 11.37
N ALA A 57 -2.08 3.06 11.75
CA ALA A 57 -1.72 2.84 13.15
C ALA A 57 -1.42 4.16 13.89
N GLU A 58 -0.60 5.03 13.30
CA GLU A 58 -0.24 6.34 13.86
C GLU A 58 -1.44 7.29 13.99
N ASN A 59 -2.48 7.08 13.19
CA ASN A 59 -3.67 7.92 13.16
C ASN A 59 -4.92 7.25 13.79
N GLY A 60 -4.78 6.10 14.44
CA GLY A 60 -5.91 5.40 15.08
C GLY A 60 -7.05 5.05 14.11
N ILE A 61 -6.73 4.75 12.85
CA ILE A 61 -7.71 4.36 11.83
C ILE A 61 -7.87 2.84 11.93
N ARG A 62 -9.07 2.36 12.27
CA ARG A 62 -9.39 0.92 12.33
C ARG A 62 -9.34 0.28 10.93
N PHE A 63 -9.11 -1.04 10.92
CA PHE A 63 -9.18 -1.88 9.72
C PHE A 63 -10.63 -2.03 9.26
#